data_AF-A0AAW0LUI3-F1
#
_entry.id   AF-A0AAW0LUI3-F1
#
_cell.length_a   1.000
_cell.length_b   1.000
_cell.length_c   1.000
_cell.angle_alpha   90.00
_cell.angle_beta   90.00
_cell.angle_gamma   90.00
#
_symmetry.space_group_name_H-M   'P 1'
#
loop_
_entity.id
_entity.type
_entity.pdbx_description
1 polymer ?
#
loop_
_entity_poly.entity_id
_entity_poly.type
_entity_poly.pdbx_seq_one_letter_code
_entity_poly.pdbx_strand_id
1 'polypeptide(L)' 'MSLTLVREVGFEICFKDHHEKIIQAGRHCCRVDIPMNAGKVPKHSKCLECPRIMETYISYQCCQIDGPMDALH' A
#
# COMPACT_ATOMS: atom_id res chain seq x y z
N MET A 1 -18.78 -4.02 0.79
CA MET A 1 -19.13 -5.39 1.23
C MET A 1 -20.40 -5.31 2.09
N SER A 2 -21.44 -6.11 1.83
CA SER A 2 -22.73 -6.04 2.54
C SER A 2 -22.74 -6.88 3.82
N LEU A 3 -23.25 -6.33 4.94
CA LEU A 3 -23.33 -7.02 6.23
C LEU A 3 -24.26 -8.24 6.22
N THR A 4 -25.33 -8.18 5.42
CA THR A 4 -26.27 -9.32 5.27
C THR A 4 -25.57 -10.50 4.60
N LEU A 5 -24.78 -10.25 3.55
CA LEU A 5 -24.02 -11.26 2.84
C LEU A 5 -22.95 -11.92 3.74
N VAL A 6 -22.27 -11.12 4.58
CA VAL A 6 -21.27 -11.64 5.53
C VAL A 6 -21.91 -12.57 6.56
N ARG A 7 -23.13 -12.29 7.02
CA ARG A 7 -23.86 -13.18 7.95
C ARG A 7 -24.30 -14.49 7.29
N GLU A 8 -24.61 -14.48 6.01
CA GLU A 8 -25.09 -15.66 5.28
C GLU A 8 -23.97 -16.57 4.77
N VAL A 9 -22.86 -15.98 4.31
CA VAL A 9 -21.79 -16.69 3.60
C VAL A 9 -20.49 -16.79 4.43
N GLY A 10 -20.37 -15.99 5.50
CA GLY A 10 -19.21 -15.98 6.38
C GLY A 10 -18.17 -14.92 6.01
N PHE A 11 -17.50 -14.39 7.04
CA PHE A 11 -16.54 -13.30 6.89
C PHE A 11 -15.35 -13.69 6.04
N GLU A 12 -14.71 -14.84 6.28
CA GLU A 12 -13.51 -15.24 5.52
C GLU A 12 -13.78 -15.33 4.02
N ILE A 13 -14.96 -15.85 3.63
CA ILE A 13 -15.32 -16.03 2.22
C ILE A 13 -15.60 -14.68 1.56
N CYS A 14 -16.42 -13.84 2.20
CA CYS A 14 -16.69 -12.50 1.70
C CYS A 14 -15.43 -11.63 1.62
N PHE A 15 -14.56 -11.72 2.64
CA PHE A 15 -13.29 -11.01 2.67
C PHE A 15 -12.40 -11.45 1.52
N LYS A 16 -12.22 -12.77 1.32
CA LYS A 16 -11.40 -13.31 0.25
C LYS A 16 -11.89 -12.87 -1.13
N ASP A 17 -13.18 -13.02 -1.42
CA ASP A 17 -13.77 -12.62 -2.71
C ASP A 17 -13.65 -11.11 -2.96
N HIS A 18 -13.88 -10.27 -1.93
CA HIS A 18 -13.72 -8.83 -2.06
C HIS A 18 -12.26 -8.42 -2.25
N HIS A 19 -11.35 -9.03 -1.49
CA HIS A 19 -9.91 -8.80 -1.57
C HIS A 19 -9.36 -9.21 -2.95
N GLU A 20 -9.77 -10.36 -3.48
CA GLU A 20 -9.42 -10.81 -4.83
C GLU A 20 -9.94 -9.84 -5.91
N LYS A 21 -11.16 -9.32 -5.76
CA LYS A 21 -11.71 -8.30 -6.67
C LYS A 21 -10.92 -6.99 -6.61
N ILE A 22 -10.50 -6.55 -5.43
CA ILE A 22 -9.63 -5.37 -5.27
C ILE A 22 -8.25 -5.63 -5.91
N ILE A 23 -7.69 -6.83 -5.71
CA ILE A 23 -6.42 -7.25 -6.32
C ILE A 23 -6.52 -7.31 -7.85
N GLN A 24 -7.67 -7.67 -8.40
CA GLN A 24 -7.84 -7.71 -9.85
C GLN A 24 -8.12 -6.32 -10.45
N ALA A 25 -8.73 -5.41 -9.68
CA ALA A 25 -9.16 -4.09 -10.15
C ALA A 25 -8.06 -3.02 -10.13
N GLY A 26 -7.06 -3.14 -9.26
CA GLY A 26 -5.95 -2.17 -9.14
C GLY A 26 -4.65 -2.70 -9.72
N ARG A 27 -3.82 -1.85 -10.34
CA ARG A 27 -2.39 -2.17 -10.47
C ARG A 27 -1.71 -1.78 -9.17
N HIS A 28 -1.58 -2.69 -8.21
CA HIS A 28 -0.90 -2.38 -6.94
C HIS A 28 0.60 -2.47 -7.19
N CYS A 29 1.16 -1.37 -7.65
CA CYS A 29 2.55 -1.10 -7.36
C CYS A 29 2.55 -0.40 -6.01
N CYS A 30 3.09 -1.05 -4.98
CA CYS A 30 3.28 -0.41 -3.70
C CYS A 30 4.45 0.57 -3.75
N ARG A 31 4.33 1.65 -2.99
CA ARG A 31 5.47 2.50 -2.62
C ARG A 31 6.19 1.83 -1.46
N VAL A 32 7.52 1.75 -1.56
CA VAL A 32 8.38 1.22 -0.49
C VAL A 32 9.27 2.36 -0.02
N ASP A 33 9.13 2.73 1.25
CA ASP A 33 9.98 3.73 1.88
C ASP A 33 11.18 3.05 2.55
N ILE A 34 12.39 3.34 2.08
CA ILE A 34 13.64 2.78 2.60
C ILE A 34 14.35 3.90 3.38
N PRO A 35 14.59 3.74 4.69
CA PRO A 35 15.27 4.76 5.46
C PRO A 35 16.75 4.86 5.03
N MET A 36 17.26 6.09 4.88
CA MET A 36 18.63 6.33 4.39
C MET A 36 19.72 5.77 5.30
N ASN A 37 19.41 5.44 6.56
CA ASN A 37 20.37 4.80 7.47
C ASN A 37 20.68 3.33 7.12
N ALA A 38 19.95 2.73 6.17
CA ALA A 38 20.14 1.34 5.74
C ALA A 38 21.33 1.15 4.76
N GLY A 39 22.08 2.21 4.44
CA GLY A 39 23.24 2.16 3.55
C GLY A 39 22.97 2.74 2.16
N LYS A 40 23.46 2.09 1.09
CA LYS A 40 23.29 2.58 -0.29
C LYS A 40 21.87 2.31 -0.79
N VAL A 41 21.14 3.36 -1.17
CA VAL A 41 19.85 3.25 -1.85
C VAL A 41 20.04 2.54 -3.20
N PRO A 42 19.29 1.47 -3.50
CA PRO A 42 19.37 0.79 -4.79
C PRO A 42 19.01 1.74 -5.94
N LYS A 43 19.84 1.82 -6.99
CA LYS A 43 19.56 2.66 -8.18
C LYS A 43 18.34 2.16 -8.96
N HIS A 44 18.09 0.86 -8.91
CA HIS A 44 16.94 0.21 -9.53
C HIS A 44 16.48 -0.94 -8.62
N SER A 45 15.19 -0.97 -8.27
CA SER A 45 14.53 -2.10 -7.63
C SER A 45 13.39 -2.58 -8.52
N LYS A 46 13.06 -3.87 -8.47
CA LYS A 46 11.85 -4.39 -9.11
C LYS A 46 10.68 -4.21 -8.14
N CYS A 47 9.51 -3.90 -8.68
CA CYS A 47 8.27 -3.93 -7.90
C CYS A 47 8.04 -5.35 -7.35
N LEU A 48 7.62 -5.47 -6.09
CA LEU A 48 7.35 -6.77 -5.46
C LEU A 48 6.11 -7.46 -6.06
N GLU A 49 5.29 -6.71 -6.78
CA GLU A 49 3.99 -7.14 -7.29
C GLU A 49 3.94 -7.20 -8.83
N CYS A 50 4.95 -6.68 -9.53
CA CYS A 50 4.99 -6.71 -10.99
C CYS A 50 6.43 -6.64 -11.55
N PRO A 51 6.67 -7.02 -12.82
CA PRO A 51 8.02 -7.08 -13.38
C PRO A 51 8.65 -5.72 -13.70
N ARG A 52 7.97 -4.60 -13.43
CA ARG A 52 8.46 -3.25 -13.72
C ARG A 52 9.54 -2.81 -12.72
N ILE A 53 10.45 -1.96 -13.19
CA ILE A 53 11.42 -1.27 -12.36
C ILE A 53 10.71 -0.12 -11.63
N MET A 54 10.99 0.03 -10.33
CA MET A 54 10.52 1.14 -9.52
C MET A 54 11.37 2.38 -9.76
N GLU A 55 10.72 3.54 -9.73
CA GLU A 55 11.39 4.84 -9.70
C GLU A 55 11.82 5.18 -8.26
N THR A 56 12.97 5.85 -8.13
CA THR A 56 13.50 6.28 -6.82
C THR A 56 13.13 7.72 -6.57
N TYR A 57 12.50 7.99 -5.43
CA TYR A 57 12.16 9.33 -4.96
C TYR A 57 12.79 9.60 -3.60
N ILE A 58 13.22 10.85 -3.36
CA ILE A 58 13.64 11.33 -2.05
C ILE A 58 12.45 12.07 -1.44
N SER A 59 12.09 11.73 -0.20
CA SER A 59 11.10 12.46 0.58
C SER A 59 11.71 12.95 1.90
N TYR A 60 11.30 14.14 2.34
CA TYR A 60 11.74 14.74 3.59
C TYR A 60 10.60 14.60 4.61
N GLN A 61 10.90 13.99 5.76
CA GLN A 61 9.96 13.89 6.88
C GLN A 61 10.51 14.70 8.05
N CYS A 62 9.67 15.55 8.64
CA CYS A 62 10.00 16.25 9.89
C CYS A 62 10.07 15.24 11.05
N CYS A 63 10.92 15.50 12.03
CA CYS A 63 11.11 14.62 13.20
C CYS A 63 9.90 14.56 14.15
N GLN A 64 8.88 15.40 13.97
CA GLN A 64 7.64 15.35 14.73
C GLN A 64 6.64 14.41 14.04
N ILE A 65 6.37 13.25 14.65
CA ILE A 65 5.21 12.42 14.34
C ILE A 65 4.10 12.88 15.29
N ASP A 66 3.49 14.01 14.99
CA ASP A 66 2.20 14.39 15.57
C ASP A 66 1.19 14.42 14.42
N GLY A 67 0.27 13.45 14.36
CA GLY A 67 -0.88 13.52 13.44
C GLY A 67 -1.91 14.55 13.94
N PRO A 68 -3.10 14.68 13.34
CA PRO A 68 -3.49 14.54 11.93
C PRO A 68 -3.42 15.90 11.21
N MET A 69 -3.04 15.93 9.93
CA MET A 69 -3.33 17.09 9.08
C MET A 69 -4.80 17.04 8.64
N ASP A 70 -5.71 17.17 9.60
CA ASP A 70 -6.97 17.89 9.38
C ASP A 70 -6.63 19.39 9.42
N ALA A 71 -6.13 19.91 8.30
CA ALA A 71 -5.99 21.35 8.10
C ALA A 71 -6.04 21.66 6.60
N LEU A 72 -7.28 21.76 6.13
CA LEU A 72 -7.75 22.78 5.18
C LEU A 72 -6.69 23.84 4.79
N HIS A 73 -6.22 23.80 3.53
CA HIS A 73 -6.33 24.93 2.60
C HIS A 73 -6.14 24.44 1.16
#